data_AF-A0A438G466-F1
#
_entry.id   AF-A0A438G466-F1
#
_cell.length_a   1.000
_cell.length_b   1.000
_cell.length_c   1.000
_cell.angle_alpha   90.00
_cell.angle_beta   90.00
_cell.angle_gamma   90.00
#
_symmetry.space_group_name_H-M   'P 1'
#
loop_
_entity.id
_entity.type
_entity.pdbx_description
1 polymer ?
#
loop_
_entity_poly.entity_id
_entity_poly.type
_entity_poly.pdbx_seq_one_letter_code
_entity_poly.pdbx_strand_id
1 'polypeptide(L)' 'MWLGLVKTTKEGGINVIETYVFWNGHELSPGNYYFGGWYDLLKFVKIVQQARMYLILRFGPFVVAEWNFGCVDNIYIL' A
#
# COMPACT_ATOMS: atom_id res chain seq x y z
N MET A 1 -1.23 -13.80 5.72
CA MET A 1 -1.36 -12.60 6.58
C MET A 1 -2.50 -11.69 6.13
N TRP A 2 -2.41 -10.99 4.98
CA TRP A 2 -3.44 -10.02 4.55
C TRP A 2 -4.87 -10.56 4.55
N LEU A 3 -5.12 -11.74 3.98
CA LEU A 3 -6.45 -12.37 3.99
C LEU A 3 -7.06 -12.49 5.40
N GLY A 4 -6.22 -12.84 6.39
CA GLY A 4 -6.65 -12.95 7.78
C GLY A 4 -6.98 -11.58 8.37
N LEU A 5 -6.12 -10.59 8.16
CA LEU A 5 -6.34 -9.21 8.63
C LEU A 5 -7.63 -8.61 8.04
N VAL A 6 -7.81 -8.70 6.72
CA VAL A 6 -9.01 -8.21 6.03
C VAL A 6 -10.26 -8.90 6.54
N LYS A 7 -10.21 -10.22 6.75
CA LYS A 7 -11.33 -10.99 7.33
C LYS A 7 -11.67 -10.48 8.74
N THR A 8 -10.70 -10.36 9.63
CA THR A 8 -10.91 -9.87 11.00
C THR A 8 -11.44 -8.44 11.03
N THR A 9 -10.92 -7.56 10.18
CA THR A 9 -11.43 -6.18 10.03
C THR A 9 -12.91 -6.18 9.63
N LYS A 10 -13.30 -7.03 8.69
CA LYS A 10 -14.71 -7.17 8.28
C LYS A 10 -15.59 -7.74 9.39
N GLU A 11 -15.13 -8.78 10.08
CA GLU A 11 -15.84 -9.37 11.22
C GLU A 11 -16.00 -8.38 12.38
N GLY A 12 -15.06 -7.44 12.52
CA GLY A 12 -15.13 -6.31 13.44
C GLY A 12 -16.12 -5.20 13.03
N GLY A 13 -16.87 -5.36 11.93
CA GLY A 13 -17.89 -4.41 11.49
C GLY A 13 -17.39 -3.25 10.64
N ILE A 14 -16.11 -3.24 10.25
CA ILE A 14 -15.54 -2.23 9.35
C ILE A 14 -15.85 -2.60 7.89
N ASN A 15 -16.11 -1.60 7.05
CA ASN A 15 -16.44 -1.78 5.62
C ASN A 15 -15.42 -1.17 4.66
N VAL A 16 -14.44 -0.41 5.15
CA VAL A 16 -13.40 0.28 4.37
C VAL A 16 -12.03 -0.04 4.95
N ILE A 17 -11.06 -0.36 4.10
CA ILE A 17 -9.65 -0.43 4.47
C ILE A 17 -8.95 0.80 3.89
N GLU A 18 -8.05 1.40 4.66
CA GLU A 18 -7.19 2.49 4.20
C GLU A 18 -5.73 2.01 4.17
N THR A 19 -4.99 2.39 3.12
CA THR A 19 -3.54 2.15 3.06
C THR A 19 -2.82 3.27 2.33
N TYR A 20 -1.57 3.50 2.72
CA TYR A 20 -0.60 4.24 1.93
C TYR A 20 -0.05 3.39 0.78
N VAL A 21 0.52 4.05 -0.24
CA VAL A 21 1.38 3.42 -1.25
C VAL A 21 2.82 3.85 -0.98
N PHE A 22 3.71 2.87 -0.82
CA PHE A 22 5.11 3.12 -0.49
C PHE A 22 5.99 3.10 -1.75
N TRP A 23 6.00 4.21 -2.50
CA TRP A 23 6.75 4.39 -3.75
C TRP A 23 8.25 4.10 -3.69
N ASN A 24 8.96 4.42 -2.60
CA ASN A 24 10.37 4.05 -2.47
C ASN A 24 10.63 2.53 -2.49
N GLY A 25 9.61 1.71 -2.20
CA GLY A 25 9.69 0.26 -2.42
C GLY A 25 9.16 -0.19 -3.79
N HIS A 26 8.40 0.68 -4.47
CA HIS A 26 7.86 0.43 -5.80
C HIS A 26 8.72 0.98 -6.94
N GLU A 27 9.60 1.95 -6.70
CA GLU A 27 10.56 2.50 -7.67
C GLU A 27 11.95 2.50 -7.03
N LEU A 28 12.69 1.40 -7.19
CA LEU A 28 13.98 1.21 -6.51
C LEU A 28 15.11 2.06 -7.13
N SER A 29 14.91 2.48 -8.37
CA SER A 29 15.73 3.44 -9.12
C SER A 29 14.84 4.07 -10.21
N PRO A 30 15.18 5.24 -10.79
CA PRO A 30 14.31 5.92 -11.75
C PRO A 30 13.83 5.00 -12.88
N GLY A 31 12.52 4.86 -13.03
CA GLY A 31 11.88 4.01 -14.05
C GLY A 31 11.96 2.50 -13.80
N ASN A 32 12.57 2.04 -12.70
CA ASN A 32 12.67 0.63 -12.35
C ASN A 32 11.63 0.26 -11.27
N TYR A 33 10.47 -0.22 -11.73
CA TYR A 33 9.35 -0.49 -10.86
C TYR A 33 9.29 -1.92 -10.33
N TYR A 34 8.93 -2.06 -9.06
CA TYR A 34 8.77 -3.34 -8.35
C TYR A 34 7.37 -3.48 -7.73
N PHE A 35 6.66 -4.56 -8.11
CA PHE A 35 5.34 -4.91 -7.58
C PHE A 35 5.26 -6.38 -7.13
N GLY A 36 6.37 -6.90 -6.59
CA GLY A 36 6.47 -8.28 -6.12
C GLY A 36 6.38 -8.42 -4.59
N GLY A 37 6.20 -9.65 -4.12
CA GLY A 37 6.28 -9.99 -2.70
C GLY A 37 5.32 -9.16 -1.83
N TRP A 38 5.87 -8.44 -0.85
CA TRP A 38 5.11 -7.56 0.05
C TRP A 38 4.68 -6.24 -0.61
N TYR A 39 5.29 -5.87 -1.75
CA TYR A 39 4.95 -4.69 -2.55
C TYR A 39 3.98 -5.04 -3.69
N ASP A 40 3.29 -6.19 -3.64
CA ASP A 40 2.25 -6.52 -4.63
C ASP A 40 0.93 -5.80 -4.28
N LEU A 41 0.86 -4.52 -4.66
CA LEU A 41 -0.30 -3.65 -4.43
C LEU A 41 -1.55 -4.21 -5.12
N LEU A 42 -1.42 -4.74 -6.34
CA LEU A 42 -2.56 -5.26 -7.10
C LEU A 42 -3.18 -6.48 -6.40
N LYS A 43 -2.35 -7.38 -5.86
CA LYS A 43 -2.84 -8.51 -5.06
C LYS A 43 -3.52 -8.05 -3.79
N PHE A 44 -3.00 -7.05 -3.09
CA PHE A 44 -3.66 -6.48 -1.91
C PHE A 44 -5.03 -5.90 -2.28
N VAL A 45 -5.13 -5.08 -3.33
CA VAL A 45 -6.40 -4.51 -3.82
C VAL A 45 -7.41 -5.61 -4.15
N LYS A 46 -6.99 -6.66 -4.85
CA LYS A 46 -7.84 -7.83 -5.17
C LYS A 46 -8.34 -8.55 -3.92
N ILE A 47 -7.51 -8.68 -2.88
CA ILE A 47 -7.92 -9.29 -1.61
C ILE A 47 -9.04 -8.47 -0.94
N VAL A 48 -8.89 -7.13 -0.87
CA VAL A 48 -9.91 -6.24 -0.31
C VAL A 48 -11.21 -6.29 -1.12
N GLN A 49 -11.08 -6.30 -2.46
CA GLN A 49 -12.21 -6.43 -3.39
C GLN A 49 -12.96 -7.76 -3.20
N GLN A 50 -12.24 -8.88 -3.10
CA GLN A 50 -12.83 -10.21 -2.88
C GLN A 50 -13.56 -10.31 -1.54
N ALA A 51 -13.05 -9.61 -0.52
CA ALA A 51 -13.74 -9.46 0.76
C ALA A 51 -14.97 -8.54 0.68
N ARG A 52 -15.28 -7.94 -0.47
CA ARG A 52 -16.38 -6.97 -0.69
C ARG A 52 -16.30 -5.79 0.29
N MET A 53 -15.10 -5.25 0.46
CA MET A 53 -14.85 -4.04 1.24
C MET A 53 -14.40 -2.92 0.31
N TYR A 54 -14.60 -1.68 0.75
CA TYR A 54 -14.06 -0.51 0.08
C TYR A 54 -12.58 -0.33 0.41
N LEU A 55 -11.85 0.37 -0.46
CA LEU A 55 -10.45 0.71 -0.27
C LEU A 55 -10.23 2.20 -0.48
N ILE A 56 -9.66 2.87 0.52
CA ILE A 56 -9.10 4.21 0.39
C ILE A 56 -7.60 4.04 0.13
N LEU A 57 -7.16 4.43 -1.06
CA LEU A 57 -5.76 4.40 -1.43
C LEU A 57 -5.16 5.79 -1.28
N ARG A 58 -4.36 5.98 -0.23
CA ARG A 58 -3.59 7.20 0.00
C ARG A 58 -2.32 7.13 -0.83
N PHE A 59 -2.47 7.53 -2.09
CA PHE A 59 -1.50 7.26 -3.15
C PHE A 59 -0.13 7.91 -2.96
N GLY A 60 0.02 8.97 -2.15
CA GLY A 60 1.29 9.68 -2.00
C GLY A 60 1.57 10.64 -3.18
N PRO A 61 2.85 10.90 -3.56
CA PRO A 61 4.02 10.07 -3.28
C PRO A 61 4.64 10.26 -1.88
N PHE A 62 4.43 11.42 -1.25
CA PHE A 62 4.80 11.64 0.14
C PHE A 62 3.66 11.21 1.06
N VAL A 63 3.96 10.36 2.06
CA VAL A 63 2.94 9.77 2.94
C VAL A 63 3.21 9.96 4.42
N VAL A 64 4.39 10.48 4.80
CA VAL A 64 4.92 10.47 6.18
C VAL A 64 4.99 9.04 6.72
N ALA A 65 3.85 8.51 7.18
CA ALA A 65 3.61 7.12 7.59
C ALA A 65 4.67 6.52 8.51
N GLU A 66 5.44 7.38 9.20
CA GLU A 66 6.62 7.02 9.97
C GLU A 66 7.58 6.11 9.16
N TRP A 67 7.59 6.30 7.84
CA TRP A 67 8.31 5.51 6.87
C TRP A 67 9.57 6.27 6.43
N ASN A 68 10.57 5.53 5.96
CA ASN A 68 11.86 6.08 5.55
C ASN A 68 11.67 7.30 4.61
N PHE A 69 12.16 8.46 5.03
CA PHE A 69 12.02 9.77 4.36
C PHE A 69 10.58 10.13 3.92
N GLY A 70 9.56 9.65 4.64
CA GLY A 70 8.17 9.86 4.26
C GLY A 70 7.80 9.26 2.89
N CYS A 71 8.58 8.25 2.45
CA CYS A 71 8.50 7.56 1.16
C CYS A 71 9.09 8.28 -0.05
N VAL A 72 9.63 9.49 0.13
CA VAL A 72 10.33 10.19 -0.95
C VAL A 72 11.80 9.77 -0.92
N ASP A 73 12.28 9.19 -2.01
CA ASP A 73 13.71 8.91 -2.16
C ASP A 73 14.50 10.20 -2.44
N ASN A 74 15.74 10.26 -1.94
CA ASN A 74 16.71 11.34 -2.21
C ASN A 74 17.01 11.55 -3.70
N ILE A 75 16.58 10.63 -4.59
CA ILE A 75 16.79 10.70 -6.03
C ILE A 75 16.12 11.92 -6.68
N TYR A 76 15.07 12.47 -6.06
CA TYR A 76 14.37 13.66 -6.54
C TYR A 76 14.73 14.94 -5.76
N ILE A 77 15.62 14.84 -4.78
CA ILE A 77 16.13 15.98 -4.00
C ILE A 77 17.56 16.26 -4.49
N LEU A 78 17.66 16.91 -5.65
CA LEU A 78 18.86 17.63 -6.09
C LEU A 78 18.81 19.06 -5.54
#